data_AF-A0A0U5GSC6-F1
#
_entry.id   AF-A0A0U5GSC6-F1
#
_cell.length_a   1.000
_cell.length_b   1.000
_cell.length_c   1.000
_cell.angle_alpha   90.00
_cell.angle_beta   90.00
_cell.angle_gamma   90.00
#
_symmetry.space_group_name_H-M   'P 1'
#
loop_
_entity.id
_entity.type
_entity.pdbx_description
1 polymer ?
#
loop_
_entity_poly.entity_id
_entity_poly.type
_entity_poly.pdbx_seq_one_letter_code
_entity_poly.pdbx_strand_id
1 'polypeptide(L)'
;MTRPVPSQLYTSKRDPSCMHQRDIGWDLRWLRACQVIQHYGTDLEDLGLLVEYQTDERLHVKIYDANEQVYQVPEVVLPRVDSGHGHRKHSALKFDYVKEPFSFTVSRGDKVLFDTSASGLVFQSQYLRLRTWLPDKSNLYGLGEHTDSLRLETANYTRISMVAILCTTAAGPLSMNTIQTDILHAGEGHAEYDTHNLYGTMMTSASRNAMQQRRPNVRPLAITRSTYAGAHIGHWLGDNVSTWEQYRISIAQVVAFASMFQIPMVGG
;
A
#
# COMPACT_ATOMS: atom_id res chain seq x y z
N MET A 1 18.31 27.18 23.13
CA MET A 1 18.42 25.75 23.48
C MET A 1 17.89 24.93 22.32
N THR A 2 18.79 24.37 21.52
CA THR A 2 18.51 23.60 20.30
C THR A 2 18.20 22.15 20.68
N ARG A 3 17.01 21.65 20.30
CA ARG A 3 16.62 20.25 20.53
C ARG A 3 17.28 19.34 19.48
N PRO A 4 17.71 18.12 19.83
CA PRO A 4 18.44 17.26 18.92
C PRO A 4 17.52 16.68 17.83
N VAL A 5 18.01 16.70 16.59
CA VAL A 5 17.49 15.93 15.46
C VAL A 5 17.82 14.45 15.72
N PRO A 6 16.91 13.49 15.56
CA PRO A 6 17.26 12.07 15.69
C PRO A 6 18.23 11.69 14.56
N SER A 7 19.51 11.59 14.90
CA SER A 7 20.56 11.04 14.04
C SER A 7 20.53 9.51 14.10
N GLN A 8 19.70 8.90 13.27
CA GLN A 8 19.93 7.54 12.79
C GLN A 8 19.78 7.53 11.27
N LEU A 9 20.79 8.08 10.60
CA LEU A 9 21.06 7.76 9.21
C LEU A 9 21.66 6.35 9.20
N TYR A 10 20.84 5.34 8.92
CA TYR A 10 21.35 4.02 8.54
C TYR A 10 22.04 4.16 7.18
N THR A 11 23.34 4.45 7.21
CA THR A 11 24.21 4.28 6.04
C THR A 11 24.52 2.79 5.92
N SER A 12 23.62 2.03 5.30
CA SER A 12 24.03 0.77 4.68
C SER A 12 25.06 1.13 3.61
N LYS A 13 26.26 0.56 3.70
CA LYS A 13 27.26 0.63 2.63
C LYS A 13 26.61 0.03 1.37
N ARG A 14 26.16 0.92 0.47
CA ARG A 14 25.57 0.59 -0.82
C ARG A 14 26.68 0.04 -1.71
N ASP A 15 26.55 -1.20 -2.16
CA ASP A 15 27.39 -1.74 -3.23
C ASP A 15 26.87 -1.18 -4.58
N PRO A 16 27.67 -0.41 -5.32
CA PRO A 16 27.23 0.33 -6.50
C PRO A 16 27.23 -0.46 -7.82
N SER A 17 27.28 -1.80 -7.81
CA SER A 17 27.73 -2.59 -8.98
C SER A 17 26.73 -3.57 -9.65
N CYS A 18 25.43 -3.54 -9.39
CA CYS A 18 24.58 -4.74 -9.61
C CYS A 18 23.43 -4.67 -10.67
N MET A 19 23.09 -3.54 -11.33
CA MET A 19 22.01 -3.60 -12.35
C MET A 19 22.52 -3.87 -13.77
N HIS A 20 22.18 -5.04 -14.31
CA HIS A 20 22.52 -5.47 -15.67
C HIS A 20 21.27 -5.62 -16.56
N GLN A 21 21.35 -5.15 -17.81
CA GLN A 21 20.24 -5.02 -18.77
C GLN A 21 20.27 -6.10 -19.87
N ARG A 22 19.09 -6.53 -20.35
CA ARG A 22 18.88 -7.10 -21.71
C ARG A 22 17.75 -6.33 -22.40
N ASP A 23 17.97 -5.87 -23.63
CA ASP A 23 17.02 -5.06 -24.40
C ASP A 23 16.13 -5.92 -25.31
N ILE A 24 14.81 -5.81 -25.14
CA ILE A 24 13.79 -6.25 -26.10
C ILE A 24 12.74 -5.12 -26.23
N GLY A 25 12.37 -4.77 -27.46
CA GLY A 25 11.65 -3.52 -27.78
C GLY A 25 10.25 -3.34 -27.16
N TRP A 26 9.73 -2.12 -27.36
CA TRP A 26 8.49 -1.52 -26.83
C TRP A 26 8.39 -1.53 -25.28
N ASP A 27 9.50 -1.08 -24.70
CA ASP A 27 9.70 -0.58 -23.32
C ASP A 27 9.30 -1.51 -22.17
N LEU A 28 9.63 -2.79 -22.31
CA LEU A 28 9.80 -3.74 -21.22
C LEU A 28 11.28 -3.82 -20.83
N ARG A 29 11.62 -3.52 -19.57
CA ARG A 29 13.02 -3.55 -19.08
C ARG A 29 13.14 -4.23 -17.73
N TRP A 30 14.14 -5.10 -17.60
CA TRP A 30 14.47 -5.79 -16.34
C TRP A 30 15.32 -4.91 -15.41
N LEU A 31 14.93 -4.79 -14.14
CA LEU A 31 15.61 -4.06 -13.07
C LEU A 31 15.95 -5.04 -11.94
N ARG A 32 17.22 -5.01 -11.47
CA ARG A 32 17.63 -5.81 -10.30
C ARG A 32 17.66 -4.99 -9.02
N ALA A 33 16.83 -5.32 -8.03
CA ALA A 33 16.90 -4.70 -6.71
C ALA A 33 18.06 -5.30 -5.89
N CYS A 34 18.89 -4.45 -5.27
CA CYS A 34 19.96 -4.91 -4.39
C CYS A 34 19.44 -5.34 -3.02
N GLN A 35 20.06 -6.39 -2.48
CA GLN A 35 19.78 -6.99 -1.19
C GLN A 35 19.79 -5.94 -0.06
N VAL A 36 18.65 -5.74 0.59
CA VAL A 36 18.49 -4.92 1.80
C VAL A 36 18.15 -5.86 2.97
N ILE A 37 18.61 -5.50 4.17
CA ILE A 37 18.29 -6.17 5.43
C ILE A 37 16.80 -6.57 5.44
N GLN A 38 16.56 -7.88 5.53
CA GLN A 38 15.25 -8.51 5.40
C GLN A 38 14.36 -8.22 6.61
N HIS A 39 13.68 -7.08 6.61
CA HIS A 39 12.75 -6.74 7.70
C HIS A 39 11.34 -7.28 7.45
N TYR A 40 10.91 -7.40 6.19
CA TYR A 40 9.53 -7.73 5.84
C TYR A 40 9.42 -8.73 4.67
N GLY A 41 10.50 -9.37 4.23
CA GLY A 41 10.46 -10.37 3.16
C GLY A 41 11.78 -10.54 2.40
N THR A 42 11.71 -11.24 1.27
CA THR A 42 12.82 -11.47 0.33
C THR A 42 12.78 -10.41 -0.76
N ASP A 43 13.94 -9.82 -1.09
CA ASP A 43 14.05 -8.89 -2.22
C ASP A 43 13.75 -9.61 -3.54
N LEU A 44 12.96 -8.95 -4.39
CA LEU A 44 12.68 -9.42 -5.75
C LEU A 44 13.74 -8.85 -6.68
N GLU A 45 14.60 -9.73 -7.17
CA GLU A 45 15.77 -9.35 -7.97
C GLU A 45 15.50 -9.17 -9.45
N ASP A 46 14.36 -9.59 -9.99
CA ASP A 46 14.06 -9.44 -11.41
C ASP A 46 12.72 -8.74 -11.58
N LEU A 47 12.76 -7.45 -11.91
CA LEU A 47 11.57 -6.60 -12.00
C LEU A 47 11.40 -6.08 -13.42
N GLY A 48 10.21 -6.21 -14.01
CA GLY A 48 9.85 -5.53 -15.25
C GLY A 48 9.41 -4.08 -14.99
N LEU A 49 9.90 -3.15 -15.80
CA LEU A 49 9.34 -1.80 -15.96
C LEU A 49 8.59 -1.73 -17.28
N LEU A 50 7.32 -1.32 -17.21
CA LEU A 50 6.44 -1.05 -18.34
C LEU A 50 5.97 0.42 -18.26
N VAL A 51 6.10 1.15 -19.37
CA VAL A 51 5.67 2.55 -19.48
C VAL A 51 4.74 2.71 -20.67
N GLU A 52 3.47 2.99 -20.40
CA GLU A 52 2.43 3.11 -21.41
C GLU A 52 1.89 4.54 -21.48
N TYR A 53 2.04 5.16 -22.65
CA TYR A 53 1.33 6.39 -22.97
C TYR A 53 -0.07 6.02 -23.42
N GLN A 54 -1.02 5.96 -22.48
CA GLN A 54 -2.38 5.49 -22.77
C GLN A 54 -3.24 6.55 -23.47
N THR A 55 -3.04 7.83 -23.14
CA THR A 55 -3.67 8.98 -23.82
C THR A 55 -2.72 10.18 -23.77
N ASP A 56 -3.07 11.29 -24.39
CA ASP A 56 -2.28 12.52 -24.34
C ASP A 56 -2.07 13.05 -22.91
N GLU A 57 -2.98 12.74 -21.99
CA GLU A 57 -2.94 13.21 -20.60
C GLU A 57 -2.73 12.11 -19.55
N ARG A 58 -2.66 10.83 -19.96
CA ARG A 58 -2.49 9.69 -19.05
C ARG A 58 -1.30 8.83 -19.40
N LEU A 59 -0.35 8.79 -18.47
CA LEU A 59 0.81 7.90 -18.46
C LEU A 59 0.59 6.82 -17.40
N HIS A 60 0.77 5.56 -17.77
CA HIS A 60 0.74 4.43 -16.86
C HIS A 60 2.17 3.87 -16.74
N VAL A 61 2.68 3.84 -15.50
CA VAL A 61 3.99 3.27 -15.18
C VAL A 61 3.76 2.10 -14.25
N LYS A 62 4.22 0.92 -14.65
CA LYS A 62 4.09 -0.33 -13.90
C LYS A 62 5.47 -0.92 -13.65
N ILE A 63 5.79 -1.15 -12.38
CA ILE A 63 6.95 -1.95 -11.96
C ILE A 63 6.38 -3.25 -11.38
N TYR A 64 6.83 -4.40 -11.86
CA TYR A 64 6.25 -5.70 -11.50
C TYR A 64 7.32 -6.78 -11.43
N ASP A 65 7.05 -7.87 -10.70
CA ASP A 65 7.91 -9.05 -10.71
C ASP A 65 7.93 -9.69 -12.09
N ALA A 66 9.12 -9.87 -12.65
CA ALA A 66 9.35 -10.44 -13.97
C ALA A 66 8.71 -11.82 -14.17
N ASN A 67 8.70 -12.60 -13.10
CA ASN A 67 8.15 -13.95 -13.11
C ASN A 67 6.64 -13.97 -12.84
N GLU A 68 6.04 -12.79 -12.61
CA GLU A 68 4.63 -12.57 -12.31
C GLU A 68 4.08 -13.49 -11.20
N GLN A 69 4.92 -13.81 -10.20
CA GLN A 69 4.52 -14.66 -9.08
C GLN A 69 3.75 -13.89 -8.01
N VAL A 70 3.95 -12.56 -7.96
CA VAL A 70 3.25 -11.68 -7.03
C VAL A 70 1.87 -11.32 -7.56
N TYR A 71 0.87 -11.32 -6.66
CA TYR A 71 -0.51 -10.96 -6.99
C TYR A 71 -0.62 -9.61 -7.71
N GLN A 72 -1.41 -9.59 -8.77
CA GLN A 72 -1.79 -8.40 -9.51
C GLN A 72 -3.31 -8.23 -9.48
N VAL A 73 -3.78 -6.99 -9.34
CA VAL A 73 -5.22 -6.70 -9.39
C VAL A 73 -5.77 -7.13 -10.77
N PRO A 74 -6.75 -8.06 -10.82
CA PRO A 74 -7.34 -8.53 -12.06
C PRO A 74 -8.03 -7.39 -12.83
N GLU A 75 -7.99 -7.45 -14.16
CA GLU A 75 -8.57 -6.42 -15.03
C GLU A 75 -10.10 -6.33 -14.92
N VAL A 76 -10.77 -7.43 -14.55
CA VAL A 76 -12.20 -7.42 -14.24
C VAL A 76 -12.54 -6.53 -13.04
N VAL A 77 -11.61 -6.37 -12.09
CA VAL A 77 -11.77 -5.51 -10.91
C VAL A 77 -11.42 -4.06 -11.25
N LEU A 78 -10.37 -3.87 -12.05
CA LEU A 78 -9.92 -2.56 -12.49
C LEU A 78 -9.72 -2.56 -14.00
N PRO A 79 -10.75 -2.19 -14.79
CA PRO A 79 -10.66 -2.14 -16.24
C PRO A 79 -9.52 -1.21 -16.66
N ARG A 80 -8.54 -1.76 -17.38
CA ARG A 80 -7.43 -0.96 -17.90
C ARG A 80 -7.84 -0.40 -19.25
N VAL A 81 -7.37 0.81 -19.54
CA VAL A 81 -7.68 1.43 -20.81
C VAL A 81 -6.68 0.98 -21.85
N ASP A 82 -7.21 0.61 -23.01
CA ASP A 82 -6.44 0.13 -24.13
C ASP A 82 -5.43 1.21 -24.59
N SER A 83 -4.17 0.82 -24.73
CA SER A 83 -3.03 1.71 -25.03
C SER A 83 -3.03 2.21 -26.49
N GLY A 84 -4.03 1.83 -27.29
CA GLY A 84 -4.08 2.03 -28.74
C GLY A 84 -4.23 3.47 -29.24
N HIS A 85 -4.49 4.44 -28.36
CA HIS A 85 -4.74 5.84 -28.76
C HIS A 85 -3.68 6.84 -28.26
N GLY A 86 -2.80 6.45 -27.34
CA GLY A 86 -1.78 7.35 -26.81
C GLY A 86 -0.43 7.14 -27.49
N HIS A 87 0.26 8.25 -27.77
CA HIS A 87 1.61 8.22 -28.32
C HIS A 87 2.51 9.17 -27.55
N ARG A 88 3.75 8.72 -27.25
CA ARG A 88 4.77 9.53 -26.57
C ARG A 88 4.97 10.92 -27.18
N LYS A 89 4.82 11.05 -28.50
CA LYS A 89 5.00 12.31 -29.24
C LYS A 89 3.88 13.33 -28.99
N HIS A 90 2.67 12.87 -28.66
CA HIS A 90 1.49 13.71 -28.46
C HIS A 90 1.15 13.89 -26.98
N SER A 91 1.79 13.12 -26.09
CA SER A 91 1.56 13.24 -24.67
C SER A 91 2.06 14.56 -24.10
N ALA A 92 1.22 15.18 -23.27
CA ALA A 92 1.58 16.29 -22.40
C ALA A 92 2.50 15.86 -21.23
N LEU A 93 2.64 14.55 -21.02
CA LEU A 93 3.48 13.95 -19.97
C LEU A 93 4.76 13.38 -20.59
N LYS A 94 5.88 13.55 -19.88
CA LYS A 94 7.17 13.00 -20.27
C LYS A 94 7.72 12.12 -19.16
N PHE A 95 8.06 10.89 -19.52
CA PHE A 95 8.77 9.94 -18.66
C PHE A 95 10.28 9.99 -18.96
N ASP A 96 11.08 10.18 -17.91
CA ASP A 96 12.54 10.09 -17.94
C ASP A 96 13.03 9.25 -16.76
N TYR A 97 14.17 8.56 -16.89
CA TYR A 97 14.71 7.72 -15.83
C TYR A 97 16.24 7.73 -15.78
N VAL A 98 16.78 7.47 -14.60
CA VAL A 98 18.19 7.23 -14.32
C VAL A 98 18.35 5.75 -14.03
N LYS A 99 19.34 5.12 -14.68
CA LYS A 99 19.58 3.69 -14.53
C LYS A 99 20.09 3.33 -13.14
N GLU A 100 21.15 3.98 -12.68
CA GLU A 100 21.83 3.61 -11.44
C GLU A 100 22.20 4.85 -10.59
N PRO A 101 21.68 4.96 -9.34
CA PRO A 101 20.59 4.15 -8.77
C PRO A 101 19.28 4.38 -9.54
N PHE A 102 18.44 3.33 -9.67
CA PHE A 102 17.20 3.44 -10.43
C PHE A 102 16.29 4.50 -9.81
N SER A 103 15.88 5.45 -10.64
CA SER A 103 14.84 6.43 -10.34
C SER A 103 14.21 6.88 -11.64
N PHE A 104 12.95 7.27 -11.58
CA PHE A 104 12.24 7.90 -12.67
C PHE A 104 11.55 9.19 -12.26
N THR A 105 11.31 10.02 -13.26
CA THR A 105 10.60 11.28 -13.16
C THR A 105 9.48 11.34 -14.18
N VAL A 106 8.38 11.98 -13.80
CA VAL A 106 7.29 12.34 -14.71
C VAL A 106 7.14 13.85 -14.69
N SER A 107 7.22 14.47 -15.86
CA SER A 107 7.12 15.92 -16.02
C SER A 107 6.00 16.32 -16.98
N ARG A 108 5.51 17.55 -16.82
CA ARG A 108 4.57 18.21 -17.73
C ARG A 108 5.16 19.59 -18.08
N GLY A 109 5.60 19.76 -19.32
CA GLY A 109 6.45 20.90 -19.68
C GLY A 109 7.70 20.94 -18.80
N ASP A 110 8.01 22.10 -18.23
CA ASP A 110 9.17 22.28 -17.34
C ASP A 110 8.91 21.88 -15.87
N LYS A 111 7.68 21.44 -15.54
CA LYS A 111 7.28 21.12 -14.17
C LYS A 111 7.38 19.62 -13.91
N VAL A 112 8.17 19.24 -12.91
CA VAL A 112 8.22 17.86 -12.41
C VAL A 112 7.00 17.59 -11.52
N LEU A 113 6.26 16.54 -11.85
CA LEU A 113 5.05 16.10 -11.14
C LEU A 113 5.33 14.91 -10.22
N PHE A 114 6.27 14.04 -10.62
CA PHE A 114 6.65 12.85 -9.88
C PHE A 114 8.17 12.69 -9.96
N ASP A 115 8.84 12.47 -8.83
CA ASP A 115 10.29 12.31 -8.76
C ASP A 115 10.69 11.34 -7.66
N THR A 116 11.20 10.19 -8.07
CA THR A 116 11.59 9.08 -7.18
C THR A 116 13.05 9.10 -6.75
N SER A 117 13.84 10.09 -7.18
CA SER A 117 15.27 10.19 -6.87
C SER A 117 15.58 10.33 -5.37
N ALA A 118 14.59 10.73 -4.57
CA ALA A 118 14.70 10.98 -3.14
C ALA A 118 15.15 9.76 -2.31
N SER A 119 14.79 8.55 -2.74
CA SER A 119 15.11 7.31 -2.04
C SER A 119 15.02 6.13 -2.99
N GLY A 120 15.90 5.14 -2.81
CA GLY A 120 15.84 3.90 -3.57
C GLY A 120 14.51 3.17 -3.41
N LEU A 121 14.02 2.64 -4.54
CA LEU A 121 12.93 1.69 -4.63
C LEU A 121 13.24 0.47 -3.77
N VAL A 122 12.27 0.05 -2.96
CA VAL A 122 12.33 -1.25 -2.26
C VAL A 122 11.20 -2.11 -2.81
N PHE A 123 11.54 -3.32 -3.24
CA PHE A 123 10.60 -4.26 -3.82
C PHE A 123 10.87 -5.65 -3.21
N GLN A 124 10.13 -5.96 -2.16
CA GLN A 124 10.20 -7.21 -1.40
C GLN A 124 8.87 -7.95 -1.49
N SER A 125 8.90 -9.26 -1.24
CA SER A 125 7.72 -10.12 -1.30
C SER A 125 6.54 -9.67 -0.43
N GLN A 126 6.78 -8.92 0.66
CA GLN A 126 5.72 -8.34 1.50
C GLN A 126 5.92 -6.84 1.78
N TYR A 127 6.80 -6.16 1.04
CA TYR A 127 7.03 -4.73 1.25
C TYR A 127 7.45 -4.00 -0.03
N LEU A 128 6.63 -3.04 -0.45
CA LEU A 128 6.94 -2.10 -1.52
C LEU A 128 7.14 -0.70 -0.94
N ARG A 129 8.22 -0.03 -1.33
CA ARG A 129 8.43 1.39 -1.01
C ARG A 129 8.77 2.19 -2.25
N LEU A 130 7.90 3.13 -2.57
CA LEU A 130 8.12 4.18 -3.55
C LEU A 130 7.95 5.53 -2.85
N ARG A 131 8.82 6.49 -3.17
CA ARG A 131 8.73 7.86 -2.66
C ARG A 131 8.70 8.82 -3.83
N THR A 132 7.90 9.87 -3.75
CA THR A 132 7.96 11.00 -4.67
C THR A 132 8.11 12.30 -3.91
N TRP A 133 8.77 13.29 -4.51
CA TRP A 133 8.68 14.68 -4.06
C TRP A 133 7.37 15.31 -4.51
N LEU A 134 6.85 16.21 -3.68
CA LEU A 134 5.77 17.12 -4.04
C LEU A 134 6.35 18.54 -4.18
N PRO A 135 5.88 19.35 -5.13
CA PRO A 135 6.27 20.75 -5.24
C PRO A 135 5.92 21.56 -3.97
N ASP A 136 6.66 22.65 -3.75
CA ASP A 136 6.38 23.60 -2.68
C ASP A 136 4.94 24.15 -2.79
N LYS A 137 4.24 24.23 -1.66
CA LYS A 137 2.83 24.66 -1.55
C LYS A 137 1.85 23.81 -2.39
N SER A 138 2.16 22.53 -2.58
CA SER A 138 1.23 21.58 -3.17
C SER A 138 -0.04 21.43 -2.32
N ASN A 139 -1.19 21.34 -2.99
CA ASN A 139 -2.44 20.94 -2.37
C ASN A 139 -2.62 19.44 -2.62
N LEU A 140 -2.56 18.64 -1.56
CA LEU A 140 -2.74 17.20 -1.63
C LEU A 140 -4.13 16.83 -1.11
N TYR A 141 -4.83 15.95 -1.82
CA TYR A 141 -6.18 15.49 -1.52
C TYR A 141 -6.26 13.97 -1.74
N GLY A 142 -7.20 13.30 -1.10
CA GLY A 142 -7.41 11.85 -1.26
C GLY A 142 -6.64 11.00 -0.25
N LEU A 143 -6.08 9.86 -0.68
CA LEU A 143 -5.50 8.85 0.23
C LEU A 143 -6.49 8.35 1.28
N GLY A 144 -7.76 8.23 0.88
CA GLY A 144 -8.83 7.67 1.69
C GLY A 144 -8.53 6.21 2.08
N GLU A 145 -9.16 5.71 3.14
CA GLU A 145 -10.17 6.37 3.98
C GLU A 145 -9.55 7.02 5.24
N HIS A 146 -10.01 8.22 5.60
CA HIS A 146 -9.59 8.92 6.81
C HIS A 146 -10.55 10.06 7.18
N THR A 147 -10.42 10.60 8.40
CA THR A 147 -11.22 11.70 8.93
C THR A 147 -10.51 13.06 8.95
N ASP A 148 -9.30 13.17 8.41
CA ASP A 148 -8.60 14.46 8.26
C ASP A 148 -9.35 15.43 7.34
N SER A 149 -8.99 16.72 7.44
CA SER A 149 -9.42 17.76 6.51
C SER A 149 -9.25 17.34 5.05
N LEU A 150 -10.18 17.79 4.19
CA LEU A 150 -10.17 17.49 2.76
C LEU A 150 -8.79 17.75 2.13
N ARG A 151 -8.18 18.90 2.45
CA ARG A 151 -6.80 19.21 2.08
C ARG A 151 -5.85 18.61 3.11
N LEU A 152 -5.01 17.68 2.66
CA LEU A 152 -3.98 17.06 3.49
C LEU A 152 -2.85 18.04 3.78
N GLU A 153 -2.34 17.97 5.01
CA GLU A 153 -1.15 18.72 5.41
C GLU A 153 0.10 18.15 4.74
N THR A 154 0.88 19.01 4.10
CA THR A 154 2.10 18.62 3.37
C THR A 154 3.38 18.91 4.15
N ALA A 155 3.29 19.52 5.33
CA ALA A 155 4.43 19.83 6.21
C ALA A 155 4.43 18.92 7.45
N ASN A 156 5.56 18.24 7.71
CA ASN A 156 5.77 17.36 8.88
C ASN A 156 4.66 16.31 9.10
N TYR A 157 4.01 15.91 8.01
CA TYR A 157 2.94 14.93 8.00
C TYR A 157 3.48 13.54 7.63
N THR A 158 3.02 12.51 8.32
CA THR A 158 3.30 11.12 7.95
C THR A 158 2.02 10.34 8.16
N ARG A 159 1.54 9.70 7.10
CA ARG A 159 0.43 8.76 7.12
C ARG A 159 0.92 7.38 6.72
N ILE A 160 0.38 6.36 7.38
CA ILE A 160 0.57 4.95 7.03
C ILE A 160 -0.83 4.39 6.83
N SER A 161 -1.17 4.01 5.60
CA SER A 161 -2.41 3.31 5.29
C SER A 161 -2.10 1.82 5.11
N MET A 162 -2.90 0.97 5.75
CA MET A 162 -2.81 -0.47 5.57
C MET A 162 -3.99 -0.95 4.74
N VAL A 163 -3.72 -1.81 3.78
CA VAL A 163 -4.76 -2.52 3.03
C VAL A 163 -4.79 -3.95 3.57
N ALA A 164 -5.90 -4.33 4.17
CA ALA A 164 -6.20 -5.71 4.53
C ALA A 164 -7.36 -6.18 3.64
N ILE A 165 -7.19 -7.31 2.96
CA ILE A 165 -8.28 -7.92 2.20
C ILE A 165 -9.18 -8.65 3.20
N LEU A 166 -10.40 -8.16 3.36
CA LEU A 166 -11.45 -8.81 4.15
C LEU A 166 -12.31 -9.65 3.22
N CYS A 167 -12.48 -10.93 3.55
CA CYS A 167 -13.53 -11.73 2.92
C CYS A 167 -14.83 -11.60 3.71
N THR A 168 -15.94 -11.38 3.01
CA THR A 168 -17.29 -11.47 3.60
C THR A 168 -18.12 -12.49 2.82
N THR A 169 -18.94 -13.25 3.53
CA THR A 169 -19.66 -14.47 3.08
C THR A 169 -20.97 -14.20 2.36
N ALA A 170 -21.05 -13.18 1.50
CA ALA A 170 -22.30 -12.85 0.83
C ALA A 170 -22.67 -13.83 -0.32
N ALA A 171 -21.77 -14.72 -0.76
CA ALA A 171 -21.94 -15.49 -2.01
C ALA A 171 -21.37 -16.92 -1.98
N GLY A 172 -21.94 -17.81 -1.16
CA GLY A 172 -21.63 -19.26 -1.19
C GLY A 172 -20.76 -19.76 -0.03
N PRO A 173 -20.27 -21.02 -0.09
CA PRO A 173 -19.33 -21.57 0.89
C PRO A 173 -18.14 -20.65 1.13
N LEU A 174 -17.68 -20.58 2.38
CA LEU A 174 -16.54 -19.79 2.85
C LEU A 174 -15.21 -20.04 2.12
N SER A 175 -15.12 -21.03 1.23
CA SER A 175 -13.94 -21.34 0.42
C SER A 175 -14.10 -20.98 -1.06
N MET A 176 -15.31 -20.61 -1.50
CA MET A 176 -15.65 -20.47 -2.93
C MET A 176 -15.15 -19.16 -3.54
N ASN A 177 -15.11 -18.09 -2.75
CA ASN A 177 -14.70 -16.74 -3.17
C ASN A 177 -13.58 -16.16 -2.27
N THR A 178 -12.84 -17.04 -1.60
CA THR A 178 -11.88 -16.71 -0.54
C THR A 178 -10.76 -17.75 -0.50
N ILE A 179 -9.77 -17.54 0.37
CA ILE A 179 -8.77 -18.54 0.69
C ILE A 179 -9.44 -19.85 1.15
N GLN A 180 -8.85 -20.98 0.78
CA GLN A 180 -9.32 -22.30 1.22
C GLN A 180 -9.20 -22.39 2.74
N THR A 181 -10.30 -22.74 3.40
CA THR A 181 -10.45 -22.73 4.87
C THR A 181 -9.64 -23.83 5.57
N ASP A 182 -9.28 -24.87 4.84
CA ASP A 182 -8.51 -26.04 5.29
C ASP A 182 -7.00 -25.93 5.00
N ILE A 183 -6.54 -24.81 4.42
CA ILE A 183 -5.11 -24.55 4.31
C ILE A 183 -4.50 -24.47 5.71
N LEU A 184 -3.41 -25.19 5.90
CA LEU A 184 -2.67 -25.23 7.15
C LEU A 184 -1.52 -24.21 7.10
N HIS A 185 -1.43 -23.39 8.16
CA HIS A 185 -0.33 -22.45 8.34
C HIS A 185 0.99 -23.17 8.60
N ALA A 186 2.08 -22.63 8.05
CA ALA A 186 3.42 -23.16 8.29
C ALA A 186 3.78 -23.07 9.79
N GLY A 187 4.34 -24.15 10.34
CA GLY A 187 4.68 -24.26 11.76
C GLY A 187 3.77 -25.24 12.48
N GLU A 188 2.95 -24.76 13.41
CA GLU A 188 2.07 -25.59 14.25
C GLU A 188 0.87 -26.20 13.51
N GLY A 189 0.67 -25.86 12.23
CA GLY A 189 -0.34 -26.51 11.38
C GLY A 189 -1.78 -26.11 11.70
N HIS A 190 -2.00 -24.90 12.23
CA HIS A 190 -3.35 -24.38 12.46
C HIS A 190 -4.08 -24.16 11.14
N ALA A 191 -5.37 -24.49 11.09
CA ALA A 191 -6.19 -24.24 9.92
C ALA A 191 -6.44 -22.72 9.76
N GLU A 192 -6.49 -22.26 8.52
CA GLU A 192 -6.86 -20.88 8.16
C GLU A 192 -8.20 -20.51 8.80
N TYR A 193 -9.17 -21.42 8.78
CA TYR A 193 -10.49 -21.22 9.40
C TYR A 193 -10.42 -20.78 10.88
N ASP A 194 -9.54 -21.40 11.66
CA ASP A 194 -9.46 -21.17 13.11
C ASP A 194 -8.72 -19.87 13.45
N THR A 195 -7.93 -19.35 12.51
CA THR A 195 -6.97 -18.26 12.77
C THR A 195 -7.24 -17.00 11.97
N HIS A 196 -8.05 -17.06 10.90
CA HIS A 196 -8.26 -15.96 9.97
C HIS A 196 -8.62 -14.63 10.66
N ASN A 197 -9.52 -14.68 11.64
CA ASN A 197 -9.97 -13.47 12.34
C ASN A 197 -8.91 -12.87 13.29
N LEU A 198 -7.88 -13.62 13.67
CA LEU A 198 -6.77 -13.12 14.48
C LEU A 198 -5.81 -12.24 13.66
N TYR A 199 -5.71 -12.45 12.36
CA TYR A 199 -4.78 -11.73 11.48
C TYR A 199 -5.01 -10.21 11.52
N GLY A 200 -6.26 -9.75 11.42
CA GLY A 200 -6.60 -8.33 11.52
C GLY A 200 -6.13 -7.69 12.82
N THR A 201 -6.30 -8.38 13.94
CA THR A 201 -5.87 -7.93 15.27
C THR A 201 -4.35 -7.88 15.37
N MET A 202 -3.65 -8.91 14.88
CA MET A 202 -2.19 -8.98 14.90
C MET A 202 -1.55 -7.90 14.02
N MET A 203 -2.05 -7.72 12.79
CA MET A 203 -1.58 -6.66 11.88
C MET A 203 -1.77 -5.28 12.51
N THR A 204 -2.92 -5.03 13.12
CA THR A 204 -3.19 -3.74 13.75
C THR A 204 -2.32 -3.52 14.98
N SER A 205 -2.04 -4.56 15.77
CA SER A 205 -1.13 -4.50 16.93
C SER A 205 0.30 -4.16 16.50
N ALA A 206 0.83 -4.86 15.50
CA ALA A 206 2.16 -4.60 14.94
C ALA A 206 2.28 -3.14 14.43
N SER A 207 1.27 -2.67 13.70
CA SER A 207 1.25 -1.30 13.17
C SER A 207 1.10 -0.24 14.24
N ARG A 208 0.28 -0.48 15.26
CA ARG A 208 0.18 0.40 16.44
C ARG A 208 1.54 0.53 17.13
N ASN A 209 2.26 -0.58 17.29
CA ASN A 209 3.60 -0.58 17.89
C ASN A 209 4.60 0.18 17.03
N ALA A 210 4.60 -0.01 15.70
CA ALA A 210 5.45 0.73 14.78
C ALA A 210 5.17 2.25 14.81
N MET A 211 3.89 2.65 14.84
CA MET A 211 3.50 4.05 14.97
C MET A 211 3.96 4.65 16.30
N GLN A 212 3.81 3.92 17.41
CA GLN A 212 4.27 4.36 18.74
C GLN A 212 5.80 4.52 18.78
N GLN A 213 6.56 3.59 18.19
CA GLN A 213 8.02 3.71 18.11
C GLN A 213 8.45 4.93 17.30
N ARG A 214 7.73 5.24 16.22
CA ARG A 214 8.02 6.40 15.38
C ARG A 214 7.64 7.73 16.05
N ARG A 215 6.58 7.75 16.85
CA ARG A 215 6.10 8.94 17.60
C ARG A 215 5.75 8.57 19.05
N PRO A 216 6.74 8.43 19.95
CA PRO A 216 6.52 7.92 21.32
C PRO A 216 5.56 8.74 22.17
N ASN A 217 5.43 10.04 21.89
CA ASN A 217 4.62 10.97 22.68
C ASN A 217 3.22 11.21 22.10
N VAL A 218 2.82 10.48 21.05
CA VAL A 218 1.52 10.64 20.40
C VAL A 218 0.80 9.30 20.43
N ARG A 219 -0.47 9.30 20.89
CA ARG A 219 -1.30 8.09 20.86
C ARG A 219 -1.68 7.78 19.40
N PRO A 220 -1.35 6.58 18.88
CA PRO A 220 -1.81 6.17 17.56
C PRO A 220 -3.31 5.94 17.58
N LEU A 221 -4.01 6.48 16.59
CA LEU A 221 -5.40 6.13 16.26
C LEU A 221 -5.34 5.10 15.14
N ALA A 222 -5.86 3.90 15.40
CA ALA A 222 -5.99 2.84 14.41
C ALA A 222 -7.46 2.42 14.36
N ILE A 223 -8.05 2.48 13.18
CA ILE A 223 -9.42 2.06 12.89
C ILE A 223 -9.34 1.06 11.73
N THR A 224 -10.00 -0.09 11.85
CA THR A 224 -9.98 -1.15 10.82
C THR A 224 -11.30 -1.91 10.82
N ARG A 225 -11.63 -2.53 9.69
CA ARG A 225 -12.76 -3.48 9.58
C ARG A 225 -12.38 -4.91 10.00
N SER A 226 -11.09 -5.21 10.15
CA SER A 226 -10.58 -6.55 10.47
C SER A 226 -10.08 -6.62 11.91
N THR A 227 -10.92 -7.14 12.81
CA THR A 227 -10.61 -7.28 14.24
C THR A 227 -11.13 -8.58 14.81
N TYR A 228 -10.63 -8.96 15.98
CA TYR A 228 -11.13 -10.06 16.80
C TYR A 228 -11.58 -9.55 18.18
N ALA A 229 -12.26 -10.42 18.93
CA ALA A 229 -12.66 -10.12 20.30
C ALA A 229 -11.45 -9.72 21.16
N GLY A 230 -11.59 -8.65 21.93
CA GLY A 230 -10.54 -8.08 22.78
C GLY A 230 -9.56 -7.14 22.08
N ALA A 231 -9.80 -6.77 20.81
CA ALA A 231 -8.93 -5.84 20.10
C ALA A 231 -8.92 -4.44 20.75
N HIS A 232 -7.73 -3.88 20.98
CA HIS A 232 -7.53 -2.57 21.63
C HIS A 232 -7.46 -1.40 20.63
N ILE A 233 -8.27 -1.45 19.58
CA ILE A 233 -8.29 -0.50 18.45
C ILE A 233 -9.74 -0.22 18.01
N GLY A 234 -9.95 0.75 17.12
CA GLY A 234 -11.28 1.07 16.62
C GLY A 234 -11.76 0.08 15.58
N HIS A 235 -13.00 -0.38 15.68
CA HIS A 235 -13.65 -1.19 14.65
C HIS A 235 -14.55 -0.33 13.77
N TRP A 236 -14.29 -0.35 12.46
CA TRP A 236 -15.15 0.28 11.47
C TRP A 236 -16.18 -0.72 10.94
N LEU A 237 -17.46 -0.37 11.01
CA LEU A 237 -18.55 -1.26 10.59
C LEU A 237 -18.71 -1.38 9.07
N GLY A 238 -17.97 -0.58 8.31
CA GLY A 238 -18.02 -0.54 6.85
C GLY A 238 -18.90 0.59 6.32
N ASP A 239 -19.00 0.63 4.99
CA ASP A 239 -19.72 1.68 4.27
C ASP A 239 -21.22 1.69 4.60
N ASN A 240 -21.77 2.89 4.73
CA ASN A 240 -23.17 3.13 5.05
C ASN A 240 -23.77 4.11 4.03
N VAL A 241 -24.85 3.71 3.35
CA VAL A 241 -25.63 4.53 2.42
C VAL A 241 -26.78 5.29 3.10
N SER A 242 -26.80 5.33 4.44
CA SER A 242 -27.68 6.15 5.27
C SER A 242 -29.18 5.83 5.14
N THR A 243 -29.54 4.55 4.98
CA THR A 243 -30.93 4.10 4.97
C THR A 243 -31.40 3.66 6.36
N TRP A 244 -32.73 3.66 6.58
CA TRP A 244 -33.32 3.17 7.83
C TRP A 244 -32.98 1.70 8.13
N GLU A 245 -32.83 0.89 7.10
CA GLU A 245 -32.44 -0.51 7.24
C GLU A 245 -31.01 -0.63 7.76
N GLN A 246 -30.07 0.12 7.19
CA GLN A 246 -28.68 0.14 7.65
C GLN A 246 -28.52 0.76 9.04
N TYR A 247 -29.35 1.73 9.41
CA TYR A 247 -29.40 2.25 10.77
C TYR A 247 -29.79 1.17 11.80
N ARG A 248 -30.74 0.29 11.48
CA ARG A 248 -31.12 -0.82 12.36
C ARG A 248 -30.00 -1.85 12.50
N ILE A 249 -29.31 -2.15 11.39
CA ILE A 249 -28.17 -3.08 11.38
C ILE A 249 -27.01 -2.51 12.20
N SER A 250 -26.70 -1.21 12.04
CA SER A 250 -25.57 -0.58 12.73
C SER A 250 -25.77 -0.56 14.25
N ILE A 251 -26.99 -0.35 14.76
CA ILE A 251 -27.28 -0.47 16.20
C ILE A 251 -26.89 -1.85 16.73
N ALA A 252 -27.36 -2.92 16.07
CA ALA A 252 -27.07 -4.28 16.48
C ALA A 252 -25.56 -4.58 16.45
N GLN A 253 -24.87 -4.10 15.42
CA GLN A 253 -23.43 -4.26 15.28
C GLN A 253 -22.64 -3.49 16.35
N VAL A 254 -22.97 -2.21 16.61
CA VAL A 254 -22.31 -1.41 17.66
C VAL A 254 -22.42 -2.11 19.01
N VAL A 255 -23.60 -2.62 19.36
CA VAL A 255 -23.80 -3.35 20.62
C VAL A 255 -22.99 -4.65 20.65
N ALA A 256 -22.99 -5.43 19.58
CA ALA A 256 -22.22 -6.67 19.51
C ALA A 256 -20.72 -6.42 19.69
N PHE A 257 -20.14 -5.47 18.95
CA PHE A 257 -18.70 -5.21 19.00
C PHE A 257 -18.27 -4.49 20.28
N ALA A 258 -19.05 -3.55 20.80
CA ALA A 258 -18.71 -2.86 22.03
C ALA A 258 -18.89 -3.75 23.27
N SER A 259 -20.01 -4.47 23.37
CA SER A 259 -20.39 -5.19 24.59
C SER A 259 -19.89 -6.62 24.62
N MET A 260 -20.05 -7.38 23.52
CA MET A 260 -19.69 -8.80 23.49
C MET A 260 -18.22 -9.00 23.13
N PHE A 261 -17.74 -8.28 22.12
CA PHE A 261 -16.36 -8.41 21.64
C PHE A 261 -15.38 -7.47 22.35
N GLN A 262 -15.86 -6.67 23.32
CA GLN A 262 -15.03 -5.82 24.18
C GLN A 262 -14.15 -4.83 23.38
N ILE A 263 -14.65 -4.32 22.25
CA ILE A 263 -13.92 -3.34 21.44
C ILE A 263 -14.23 -1.92 21.93
N PRO A 264 -13.22 -1.11 22.30
CA PRO A 264 -13.42 0.15 23.00
C PRO A 264 -13.96 1.29 22.13
N MET A 265 -13.90 1.16 20.80
CA MET A 265 -14.41 2.15 19.85
C MET A 265 -14.99 1.41 18.64
N VAL A 266 -16.27 1.65 18.34
CA VAL A 266 -16.99 1.04 17.21
C VAL A 266 -17.83 2.10 16.52
N GLY A 267 -17.82 2.15 15.19
CA GLY A 267 -18.67 3.08 14.43
C GLY A 267 -18.50 2.92 12.92
N GLY A 268 -19.33 3.61 12.15
CA GLY A 268 -19.33 3.63 10.68
C GLY A 268 -20.42 4.53 10.15
#